data_AF-A0A3M1CWX3-F1
#
_entry.id   AF-A0A3M1CWX3-F1
#
_cell.length_a   1.000
_cell.length_b   1.000
_cell.length_c   1.000
_cell.angle_alpha   90.00
_cell.angle_beta   90.00
_cell.angle_gamma   90.00
#
_symmetry.space_group_name_H-M   'P 1'
#
loop_
_entity.id
_entity.type
_entity.pdbx_description
1 polymer ?
#
loop_
_entity_poly.entity_id
_entity_poly.type
_entity_poly.pdbx_seq_one_letter_code
_entity_poly.pdbx_strand_id
1 'polypeptide(L)' 'MESRTLFHHAPTRLMIGSIDELGSQLGSFLKDCLVVSGRRFARLSGLLDRVVKILSASRIKAAVFDAVE' A
#
# COMPACT_ATOMS: atom_id res chain seq x y z
N MET A 1 -34.99 -29.41 3.46
CA MET A 1 -34.11 -28.56 4.30
C MET A 1 -32.92 -28.20 3.42
N GLU A 2 -32.98 -27.05 2.75
CA GLU A 2 -31.93 -26.65 1.79
C GLU A 2 -30.66 -26.24 2.54
N SER A 3 -29.55 -26.90 2.23
CA SER A 3 -28.23 -26.54 2.75
C SER A 3 -27.75 -25.27 2.04
N ARG A 4 -27.64 -24.16 2.77
CA ARG A 4 -27.06 -22.91 2.25
C ARG A 4 -25.54 -22.99 2.39
N THR A 5 -24.84 -23.07 1.27
CA THR A 5 -23.38 -22.97 1.22
C THR A 5 -22.95 -21.52 1.45
N LEU A 6 -22.10 -21.30 2.45
CA LEU A 6 -21.46 -20.00 2.70
C LEU A 6 -20.07 -19.99 2.05
N PHE A 7 -19.76 -18.94 1.30
CA PHE A 7 -18.44 -18.71 0.71
C PHE A 7 -17.71 -17.61 1.48
N HIS A 8 -16.53 -17.94 1.99
CA HIS A 8 -15.64 -16.97 2.63
C HIS A 8 -14.62 -16.46 1.59
N HIS A 9 -14.55 -15.13 1.41
CA HIS A 9 -13.63 -14.50 0.46
C HIS A 9 -12.72 -13.48 1.16
N ALA A 10 -11.44 -13.83 1.26
CA ALA A 10 -10.39 -12.98 1.81
C ALA A 10 -9.13 -13.07 0.93
N PRO A 11 -9.11 -12.43 -0.25
CA PRO A 11 -8.00 -12.53 -1.20
C PRO A 11 -6.76 -11.73 -0.75
N THR A 12 -6.95 -10.85 0.24
CA THR A 12 -5.92 -9.94 0.74
C THR A 12 -4.85 -10.70 1.50
N ARG A 13 -3.60 -10.60 1.05
CA ARG A 13 -2.45 -10.98 1.87
C ARG A 13 -2.22 -9.90 2.93
N LEU A 14 -2.41 -10.26 4.20
CA LEU A 14 -2.09 -9.39 5.33
C LEU A 14 -0.57 -9.40 5.57
N MET A 15 0.03 -8.21 5.63
CA MET A 15 1.42 -8.00 6.01
C MET A 15 1.42 -7.27 7.36
N ILE A 16 1.89 -7.95 8.41
CA ILE A 16 1.96 -7.42 9.78
C ILE A 16 3.42 -7.14 10.08
N GLY A 17 3.77 -5.88 10.38
CA GLY A 17 5.15 -5.48 10.62
C GLY A 17 5.36 -3.98 10.53
N SER A 18 6.63 -3.54 10.46
CA SER A 18 6.96 -2.14 10.24
C SER A 18 6.73 -1.72 8.79
N ILE A 19 6.34 -0.46 8.58
CA ILE A 19 6.28 0.13 7.23
C ILE A 19 7.63 0.09 6.50
N ASP A 20 8.75 0.03 7.23
CA ASP A 20 10.09 -0.05 6.63
C ASP A 20 10.31 -1.35 5.84
N GLU A 21 9.55 -2.40 6.15
CA GLU A 21 9.60 -3.68 5.44
C GLU A 21 8.81 -3.65 4.12
N LEU A 22 8.02 -2.60 3.88
CA LEU A 22 7.16 -2.49 2.70
C LEU A 22 7.96 -2.66 1.40
N GLY A 23 9.14 -2.07 1.34
CA GLY A 23 10.00 -2.11 0.16
C GLY A 23 10.46 -3.52 -0.22
N SER A 24 10.88 -4.31 0.77
CA SER A 24 11.33 -5.70 0.55
C SER A 24 10.16 -6.61 0.20
N GLN A 25 8.98 -6.37 0.79
CA GLN A 25 7.77 -7.13 0.49
C GLN A 25 7.28 -6.86 -0.95
N LEU A 26 7.25 -5.59 -1.38
CA LEU A 26 6.71 -5.20 -2.69
C LEU A 26 7.70 -5.36 -3.85
N GLY A 27 9.01 -5.19 -3.62
CA GLY A 27 10.02 -5.12 -4.69
C GLY A 27 10.15 -6.40 -5.53
N SER A 28 9.63 -7.51 -5.03
CA SER A 28 9.61 -8.81 -5.72
C SER A 28 8.62 -8.86 -6.90
N PHE A 29 7.56 -8.04 -6.90
CA PHE A 29 6.52 -8.07 -7.95
C PHE A 29 6.07 -6.70 -8.44
N LEU A 30 6.42 -5.62 -7.74
CA LEU A 30 6.06 -4.25 -8.13
C LEU A 30 7.27 -3.52 -8.71
N LYS A 31 7.07 -2.79 -9.81
CA LYS A 31 8.09 -1.92 -10.43
C LYS A 31 7.65 -0.48 -10.55
N ASP A 32 6.38 -0.27 -10.87
CA ASP A 32 5.75 1.03 -10.94
C ASP A 32 4.46 1.03 -10.12
N CYS A 33 4.15 2.14 -9.47
CA CYS A 33 2.91 2.30 -8.72
C CYS A 33 2.41 3.75 -8.65
N LEU A 34 1.13 3.88 -8.32
CA LEU A 34 0.50 5.14 -7.94
C LEU A 34 0.20 5.10 -6.45
N VAL A 35 0.79 6.03 -5.69
CA VAL A 35 0.48 6.24 -4.28
C VAL A 35 -0.66 7.25 -4.21
N VAL A 36 -1.75 6.84 -3.58
CA VAL A 36 -2.98 7.63 -3.48
C VAL A 36 -3.23 7.99 -2.02
N SER A 37 -3.45 9.28 -1.72
CA SER A 37 -3.79 9.72 -0.37
C SER A 37 -4.71 10.95 -0.38
N GLY A 38 -5.33 11.26 0.77
CA GLY A 38 -6.10 12.49 0.94
C GLY A 38 -5.21 13.69 1.32
N ARG A 39 -5.68 14.90 0.99
CA ARG A 39 -4.95 16.18 1.15
C ARG A 39 -4.32 16.41 2.53
N ARG A 40 -5.00 15.99 3.61
CA ARG A 40 -4.55 16.23 4.99
C ARG A 40 -3.46 15.26 5.45
N PHE A 41 -3.50 14.01 5.00
CA PHE A 41 -2.61 12.95 5.47
C PHE A 41 -1.16 13.17 5.01
N ALA A 42 -1.00 13.60 3.75
CA ALA A 42 0.27 13.94 3.12
C ALA A 42 1.09 14.95 3.92
N ARG A 43 0.42 15.96 4.52
CA ARG A 43 1.09 17.11 5.13
C ARG A 43 1.41 16.95 6.61
N LEU A 44 0.60 16.19 7.36
CA LEU A 44 0.65 16.21 8.83
C LEU A 44 1.44 15.04 9.43
N SER A 45 1.55 13.92 8.72
CA SER A 45 2.10 12.69 9.28
C SER A 45 3.57 12.42 8.93
N GLY A 46 4.08 13.03 7.86
CA GLY A 46 5.35 12.64 7.23
C GLY A 46 5.36 11.20 6.69
N LEU A 47 4.26 10.45 6.81
CA LEU A 47 4.20 9.05 6.42
C LEU A 47 4.24 8.89 4.91
N LEU A 48 3.59 9.80 4.16
CA LEU A 48 3.62 9.78 2.70
C LEU A 48 5.06 9.91 2.19
N ASP A 49 5.82 10.88 2.70
CA ASP A 49 7.23 11.07 2.34
C ASP A 49 8.08 9.84 2.69
N ARG A 50 7.82 9.23 3.87
CA ARG A 50 8.50 7.99 4.28
C ARG A 50 8.19 6.84 3.32
N VAL A 51 6.94 6.65 2.94
CA VAL A 51 6.53 5.61 1.97
C VAL A 51 7.19 5.84 0.62
N VAL A 52 7.17 7.06 0.09
CA VAL A 52 7.81 7.40 -1.19
C VAL A 52 9.32 7.12 -1.14
N LYS A 53 9.99 7.45 -0.03
CA LYS A 53 11.41 7.12 0.18
C LYS A 53 11.67 5.61 0.17
N ILE A 54 10.85 4.82 0.87
CA ILE A 54 10.98 3.36 0.93
C ILE A 54 10.81 2.74 -0.47
N LEU A 55 9.80 3.19 -1.23
CA LEU A 55 9.55 2.74 -2.59
C LEU A 55 10.73 3.06 -3.50
N SER A 56 11.23 4.30 -3.45
CA SER A 56 12.39 4.74 -4.22
C SER A 56 13.65 3.92 -3.88
N ALA A 57 13.93 3.68 -2.59
CA ALA A 57 15.07 2.88 -2.15
C ALA A 57 14.98 1.42 -2.65
N SER A 58 13.76 0.94 -2.86
CA SER A 58 13.47 -0.41 -3.35
C SER A 58 13.40 -0.49 -4.88
N ARG A 59 13.80 0.58 -5.58
CA ARG A 59 13.74 0.71 -7.05
C ARG A 59 12.33 0.54 -7.62
N ILE A 60 11.32 0.97 -6.85
CA ILE A 60 9.93 1.04 -7.27
C ILE A 60 9.65 2.50 -7.65
N LYS A 61 9.25 2.74 -8.90
CA LYS A 61 8.85 4.06 -9.37
C LYS A 61 7.45 4.38 -8.86
N ALA A 62 7.31 5.48 -8.14
CA ALA A 62 6.05 5.89 -7.56
C ALA A 62 5.64 7.27 -8.11
N ALA A 63 4.44 7.38 -8.66
CA ALA A 63 3.74 8.65 -8.81
C ALA A 63 2.86 8.90 -7.58
N VAL A 64 2.59 10.15 -7.23
CA VAL A 64 1.77 10.51 -6.07
C VAL A 64 0.55 11.30 -6.54
N PHE A 65 -0.62 10.89 -6.06
CA PHE A 65 -1.87 11.64 -6.15
C PHE A 65 -2.43 11.85 -4.75
N ASP A 66 -2.34 13.07 -4.23
CA ASP A 66 -2.69 13.42 -2.85
C ASP A 66 -3.96 14.27 -2.72
N ALA A 67 -4.79 14.28 -3.76
CA ALA A 67 -5.99 15.12 -3.87
C ALA A 67 -7.31 14.35 -3.75
N VAL A 68 -7.32 13.16 -3.12
CA VAL A 68 -8.55 12.41 -2.87
C VAL A 68 -9.47 13.18 -1.91
N GLU A 69 -10.76 13.25 -2.25
CA GLU A 69 -11.85 13.81 -1.44
C GLU A 69 -12.63 12.73 -0.68
#